data_AF-M2SB16-F1
#
_entry.id   AF-M2SB16-F1
#
_cell.length_a   1.000
_cell.length_b   1.000
_cell.length_c   1.000
_cell.angle_alpha   90.00
_cell.angle_beta   90.00
_cell.angle_gamma   90.00
#
_symmetry.space_group_name_H-M   'P 1'
#
loop_
_entity.id
_entity.type
_entity.pdbx_description
1 polymer ?
#
loop_
_entity_poly.entity_id
_entity_poly.type
_entity_poly.pdbx_seq_one_letter_code
_entity_poly.pdbx_strand_id
1 'polypeptide(L)'
;MEGDGAVALVLFILGFFFPILWCICFCVYSSSDDDSARTLSKVGLVLFILMTLLSVVFVVIAVIIIIIVYVCIIVAAVNESDFNN
;
A
#
# COMPACT_ATOMS: atom_id res chain seq x y z
N MET A 1 9.14 14.34 30.17
CA MET A 1 7.96 13.73 29.51
C MET A 1 8.32 13.54 28.03
N GLU A 2 9.36 12.74 27.75
CA GLU A 2 9.96 12.64 26.40
C GLU A 2 9.65 11.31 25.68
N GLY A 3 8.80 10.45 26.26
CA GLY A 3 8.54 9.11 25.72
C GLY A 3 7.52 9.06 24.59
N ASP A 4 6.49 9.90 24.63
CA ASP A 4 5.28 9.69 23.82
C ASP A 4 5.51 10.02 22.34
N GLY A 5 6.34 11.02 22.03
CA GLY A 5 6.73 11.35 20.66
C GLY A 5 7.59 10.26 19.99
N ALA A 6 8.49 9.63 20.75
CA ALA A 6 9.34 8.55 20.24
C ALA A 6 8.51 7.28 19.96
N VAL A 7 7.57 6.95 20.85
CA VAL A 7 6.67 5.80 20.66
C VAL A 7 5.77 6.00 19.44
N ALA A 8 5.23 7.20 19.22
CA ALA A 8 4.44 7.51 18.02
C ALA A 8 5.25 7.36 16.72
N LEU A 9 6.51 7.79 16.71
CA LEU A 9 7.41 7.63 15.56
C LEU A 9 7.71 6.15 15.26
N VAL A 10 7.94 5.35 16.30
CA VAL A 10 8.16 3.90 16.16
C VAL A 10 6.93 3.21 15.60
N LEU A 11 5.73 3.51 16.14
CA LEU A 11 4.46 2.97 15.62
C LEU A 11 4.20 3.39 14.17
N PHE A 12 4.59 4.60 13.80
CA PHE A 12 4.48 5.11 12.45
C PHE A 12 5.41 4.37 11.46
N ILE A 13 6.65 4.10 11.85
CA ILE A 13 7.60 3.32 11.04
C ILE A 13 7.14 1.86 10.93
N LEU A 14 6.65 1.28 12.04
CA LEU A 14 6.09 -0.08 12.03
C LEU A 14 4.84 -0.19 11.14
N GLY A 15 4.08 0.90 11.00
CA GLY A 15 2.93 1.01 10.12
C GLY A 15 3.23 0.73 8.64
N PHE A 16 4.48 0.92 8.19
CA PHE A 16 4.88 0.52 6.83
C PHE A 16 4.83 -1.01 6.62
N PHE A 17 5.06 -1.80 7.66
CA PHE A 17 4.97 -3.26 7.60
C PHE A 17 3.57 -3.76 7.91
N PHE A 18 2.92 -3.13 8.89
CA PHE A 18 1.57 -3.46 9.31
C PHE A 18 0.69 -2.20 9.21
N PRO A 19 0.04 -1.97 8.05
CA PRO A 19 -0.69 -0.73 7.80
C PRO A 19 -1.89 -0.52 8.75
N ILE A 20 -2.33 -1.58 9.44
CA ILE A 20 -3.32 -1.53 10.53
C ILE A 20 -2.82 -0.68 11.72
N LEU A 21 -1.50 -0.64 11.96
CA LEU A 21 -0.91 0.16 13.04
C LEU A 21 -1.09 1.65 12.82
N TRP A 22 -1.18 2.13 11.58
CA TRP A 22 -1.51 3.54 11.32
C TRP A 22 -2.93 3.91 11.78
N CYS A 23 -3.90 3.02 11.63
CA CYS A 23 -5.26 3.22 12.17
C CYS A 23 -5.26 3.21 13.70
N ILE A 24 -4.55 2.28 14.33
CA ILE A 24 -4.44 2.20 15.79
C ILE A 24 -3.75 3.46 16.34
N CYS A 25 -2.68 3.91 15.69
CA CYS A 25 -1.94 5.12 16.07
C CYS A 25 -2.84 6.36 15.95
N PHE A 26 -3.72 6.43 14.94
CA PHE A 26 -4.73 7.47 14.84
C PHE A 26 -5.74 7.42 15.99
N CYS A 27 -6.35 6.27 16.28
CA CYS A 27 -7.33 6.15 17.35
C CYS A 27 -6.76 6.44 18.74
N VAL A 28 -5.51 6.07 19.00
CA VAL A 28 -4.86 6.26 20.30
C VAL A 28 -4.37 7.70 20.49
N TYR A 29 -3.73 8.29 19.47
CA TYR A 29 -3.11 9.61 19.58
C TYR A 29 -3.96 10.76 19.03
N SER A 30 -5.21 10.53 18.56
CA SER A 30 -6.07 11.65 18.12
C SER A 30 -6.44 12.62 19.24
N SER A 31 -6.46 12.10 20.48
CA SER A 31 -6.91 12.80 21.69
C SER A 31 -5.77 13.14 22.65
N SER A 32 -4.51 12.93 22.24
CA SER A 32 -3.33 13.27 23.04
C SER A 32 -3.08 14.78 23.03
N ASP A 33 -2.66 15.35 24.17
CA ASP A 33 -2.29 16.77 24.34
C ASP A 33 -0.99 17.14 23.58
N ASP A 34 -0.15 16.16 23.23
CA ASP A 34 1.06 16.38 22.45
C ASP A 34 0.78 16.66 20.96
N ASP A 35 1.03 17.90 20.53
CA ASP A 35 0.88 18.36 19.13
C ASP A 35 1.67 17.52 18.12
N SER A 36 2.86 17.04 18.53
CA SER A 36 3.73 16.21 17.68
C SER A 36 3.11 14.83 17.43
N ALA A 37 2.56 14.19 18.47
CA ALA A 37 1.92 12.89 18.36
C ALA A 37 0.62 12.96 17.54
N ARG A 38 -0.12 14.06 17.69
CA ARG A 38 -1.35 14.34 16.93
C ARG A 38 -1.10 14.62 15.44
N THR A 39 0.04 15.23 15.13
CA THR A 39 0.44 15.47 13.73
C THR A 39 0.90 14.17 13.07
N LEU A 40 1.73 13.38 13.76
CA LEU A 40 2.18 12.06 13.28
C LEU A 40 1.02 11.10 13.03
N SER A 41 -0.01 11.12 13.88
CA SER A 41 -1.18 10.25 13.73
C SER A 41 -2.03 10.59 12.51
N LYS A 42 -2.21 11.89 12.21
CA LYS A 42 -2.86 12.35 10.96
C LYS A 42 -2.05 12.01 9.72
N VAL A 43 -0.73 12.21 9.77
CA VAL A 43 0.17 11.85 8.66
C VAL A 43 0.15 10.34 8.41
N GLY A 44 0.06 9.53 9.46
CA GLY A 44 -0.05 8.06 9.35
C GLY A 44 -1.28 7.62 8.57
N LEU A 45 -2.45 8.25 8.82
CA LEU A 45 -3.66 7.99 8.04
C LEU A 45 -3.52 8.36 6.57
N VAL A 46 -2.90 9.51 6.28
CA VAL A 46 -2.66 9.95 4.89
C VAL A 46 -1.76 8.95 4.17
N LEU A 47 -0.68 8.49 4.80
CA LEU A 47 0.21 7.47 4.23
C LEU A 47 -0.48 6.12 4.05
N PHE A 48 -1.36 5.72 4.97
CA PHE A 48 -2.17 4.51 4.82
C PHE A 48 -3.04 4.56 3.56
N ILE A 49 -3.74 5.68 3.35
CA ILE A 49 -4.57 5.87 2.16
C ILE A 49 -3.71 5.86 0.89
N LEU A 50 -2.57 6.55 0.91
CA LEU A 50 -1.68 6.66 -0.24
C LEU A 50 -1.06 5.31 -0.61
N MET A 51 -0.62 4.52 0.38
CA MET A 51 -0.14 3.15 0.17
C MET A 51 -1.23 2.22 -0.34
N THR A 52 -2.45 2.34 0.19
CA THR A 52 -3.58 1.55 -0.29
C THR A 52 -3.88 1.86 -1.76
N LEU A 53 -3.93 3.13 -2.14
CA LEU A 53 -4.12 3.54 -3.53
C LEU A 53 -2.99 3.02 -4.44
N LEU A 54 -1.74 3.13 -4.00
CA LEU A 54 -0.59 2.66 -4.77
C LEU A 54 -0.61 1.12 -4.94
N SER A 55 -1.00 0.39 -3.92
CA SER A 55 -1.20 -1.06 -3.98
C SER A 55 -2.30 -1.45 -4.98
N VAL A 56 -3.44 -0.76 -4.94
CA VAL A 56 -4.55 -0.99 -5.90
C VAL A 56 -4.08 -0.75 -7.34
N VAL A 57 -3.40 0.37 -7.59
CA VAL A 57 -2.86 0.69 -8.92
C VAL A 57 -1.88 -0.39 -9.39
N PHE A 58 -1.00 -0.85 -8.50
CA PHE A 58 -0.02 -1.90 -8.82
C PHE A 58 -0.70 -3.23 -9.19
N VAL A 59 -1.73 -3.64 -8.45
CA VAL A 59 -2.52 -4.85 -8.75
C VAL A 59 -3.22 -4.72 -10.10
N VAL A 60 -3.83 -3.57 -10.38
CA VAL A 60 -4.50 -3.32 -11.66
C VAL A 60 -3.51 -3.44 -12.82
N ILE A 61 -2.34 -2.81 -12.71
CA ILE A 61 -1.28 -2.89 -13.73
C ILE A 61 -0.81 -4.34 -13.91
N ALA A 62 -0.57 -5.07 -12.81
CA ALA A 62 -0.15 -6.47 -12.87
C ALA A 62 -1.18 -7.35 -13.60
N VAL A 63 -2.47 -7.17 -13.31
CA VAL A 63 -3.55 -7.88 -14.00
C VAL A 63 -3.57 -7.58 -15.50
N ILE A 64 -3.42 -6.30 -15.88
CA ILE A 64 -3.36 -5.90 -17.30
C ILE A 64 -2.18 -6.58 -18.00
N ILE A 65 -1.00 -6.59 -17.38
CA ILE A 65 0.19 -7.25 -17.93
C ILE A 65 -0.05 -8.75 -18.12
N ILE A 66 -0.64 -9.42 -17.13
CA ILE A 66 -0.96 -10.85 -17.21
C ILE A 66 -1.90 -11.13 -18.39
N ILE A 67 -2.94 -10.31 -18.56
CA ILE A 67 -3.88 -10.45 -19.69
C ILE A 67 -3.16 -10.27 -21.02
N ILE A 68 -2.31 -9.25 -21.16
CA ILE A 68 -1.55 -8.99 -22.40
C ILE A 68 -0.64 -10.19 -22.72
N VAL A 69 0.14 -10.66 -21.75
CA VAL A 69 1.04 -11.81 -21.92
C VAL A 69 0.24 -13.06 -22.32
N TYR A 70 -0.88 -13.32 -21.65
CA TYR A 70 -1.75 -14.45 -21.97
C TYR A 70 -2.28 -14.39 -23.41
N VAL A 71 -2.74 -13.23 -23.86
CA VAL A 71 -3.21 -13.03 -25.25
C VAL A 71 -2.06 -13.22 -26.24
N CYS A 72 -0.87 -12.68 -25.97
CA CYS A 72 0.30 -12.86 -26.84
C CYS A 72 0.68 -14.34 -27.02
N ILE A 73 0.63 -15.13 -25.94
CA ILE A 73 0.92 -16.57 -26.00
C ILE A 73 -0.10 -17.30 -26.87
N ILE A 74 -1.40 -17.01 -26.71
CA ILE A 74 -2.45 -17.65 -27.50
C ILE A 74 -2.30 -17.30 -28.99
N VAL A 75 -2.09 -16.02 -29.31
CA VAL A 75 -1.92 -15.57 -30.70
C VAL A 75 -0.69 -16.23 -31.35
N ALA A 76 0.42 -16.36 -30.62
CA ALA A 76 1.60 -17.06 -31.12
C ALA A 76 1.31 -18.55 -31.40
N ALA A 77 0.60 -19.23 -30.49
CA ALA A 77 0.25 -20.64 -30.66
C ALA A 77 -0.71 -20.87 -31.84
N VAL A 78 -1.68 -19.98 -32.05
CA VAL A 78 -2.59 -20.05 -33.21
C VAL A 78 -1.81 -19.87 -34.52
N ASN A 79 -0.95 -18.86 -34.61
CA ASN A 79 -0.15 -18.62 -35.82
C ASN A 79 0.77 -19.81 -36.16
N GLU A 80 1.31 -20.50 -35.16
CA GLU A 80 2.11 -21.71 -35.37
C GLU A 80 1.26 -22.87 -35.92
N SER A 81 0.01 -23.00 -35.46
CA SER A 81 -0.93 -24.00 -35.98
C SER A 81 -1.38 -23.73 -37.43
N ASP A 82 -1.55 -22.46 -37.81
CA ASP A 82 -1.90 -22.07 -39.19
C ASP A 82 -0.73 -22.27 -40.17
N PHE A 83 0.53 -22.12 -39.72
CA PHE A 83 1.70 -22.31 -40.58
C PHE A 83 1.99 -23.79 -40.89
N ASN A 84 1.59 -24.71 -40.01
CA ASN A 84 1.86 -26.15 -40.14
C ASN A 84 0.76 -26.93 -40.89
N ASN A 85 -0.27 -26.26 -41.41
CA ASN A 85 -1.42 -26.87 -42.10
C ASN A 85 -1.43 -26.49 -43.59
#